data_AF-A0A097CRG4-F1
#
_entry.id   AF-A0A097CRG4-F1
#
_cell.length_a   1.000
_cell.length_b   1.000
_cell.length_c   1.000
_cell.angle_alpha   90.00
_cell.angle_beta   90.00
_cell.angle_gamma   90.00
#
_symmetry.space_group_name_H-M   'P 1'
#
loop_
_entity.id
_entity.type
_entity.pdbx_description
1 polymer ?
#
loop_
_entity_poly.entity_id
_entity_poly.type
_entity_poly.pdbx_seq_one_letter_code
_entity_poly.pdbx_strand_id
1 'polypeptide(L)'
;MNYRTYSRSQAALMVIAAFTLLVGGGTFTYVAVRHSVPAPLELSLGPQAAQAATPAAASGLRYIRLTAPDRTQVLDDKGKTIAIMTDGSRTVHLIGKKRTFAEPRFTKAKLHSEFWVRLAPRQWRAGAEEEKWFIDWFAKARKDRSADILALAMEYTYLGQPKRDRQGRQYSGDAAFGPLSDIDPDGRAENSDFYDYLGISWSFPDKEEKPSPSHFLSLDCSGFVRMVYGYRAGYPLLGTNNAGPGLPRRATAMASVGPGTQLMPNTGKRARELDRLLPGDMLFFNAGPIQGANIEHMGIYLGVDDRGHHRFISSRTTANGPTMGDLGGESILDGTGYWALRFRTARRV
;
A
#
# COMPACT_ATOMS: atom_id res chain seq x y z
N MET A 1 20.48 -73.01 28.50
CA MET A 1 19.68 -71.80 28.19
C MET A 1 20.25 -70.63 28.99
N ASN A 2 21.05 -69.78 28.35
CA ASN A 2 21.64 -68.59 28.96
C ASN A 2 21.04 -67.34 28.30
N TYR A 3 20.17 -66.64 29.01
CA TYR A 3 19.66 -65.33 28.59
C TYR A 3 20.72 -64.26 28.90
N ARG A 4 21.37 -63.73 27.86
CA ARG A 4 22.17 -62.51 27.96
C ARG A 4 21.22 -61.32 28.09
N THR A 5 21.23 -60.70 29.26
CA THR A 5 20.61 -59.42 29.56
C THR A 5 21.31 -58.31 28.78
N TYR A 6 20.68 -57.82 27.71
CA TYR A 6 21.08 -56.57 27.06
C TYR A 6 20.75 -55.41 28.01
N SER A 7 21.79 -54.72 28.48
CA SER A 7 21.65 -53.62 29.44
C SER A 7 20.89 -52.45 28.80
N ARG A 8 19.79 -52.04 29.44
CA ARG A 8 18.93 -50.91 29.05
C ARG A 8 19.66 -49.56 28.92
N SER A 9 20.90 -49.45 29.41
CA SER A 9 21.73 -48.24 29.35
C SER A 9 22.30 -47.95 27.96
N GLN A 10 22.62 -48.97 27.15
CA GLN A 10 23.20 -48.75 25.81
C GLN A 10 22.16 -48.28 24.78
N ALA A 11 20.90 -48.72 24.92
CA ALA A 11 19.81 -48.26 24.06
C ALA A 11 19.44 -46.79 24.34
N ALA A 12 19.47 -46.36 25.61
CA ALA A 12 19.20 -44.97 25.98
C ALA A 12 20.28 -44.00 25.47
N LEU A 13 21.56 -44.41 25.50
CA LEU A 13 22.68 -43.61 25.00
C LEU A 13 22.64 -43.41 23.48
N MET A 14 22.21 -44.42 22.71
CA MET A 14 22.07 -44.27 21.25
C MET A 14 20.90 -43.35 20.84
N VAL A 15 19.79 -43.36 21.58
CA VAL A 15 18.63 -42.48 21.30
C VAL A 15 18.97 -41.01 21.59
N ILE A 16 19.71 -40.73 22.67
CA ILE A 16 20.15 -39.37 22.99
C ILE A 16 21.16 -38.86 21.95
N ALA A 17 22.14 -39.69 21.55
CA ALA A 17 23.12 -39.32 20.53
C ALA A 17 22.47 -39.01 19.16
N ALA A 18 21.48 -39.80 18.75
CA ALA A 18 20.73 -39.57 17.52
C ALA A 18 19.89 -38.27 17.55
N PHE A 19 19.30 -37.92 18.70
CA PHE A 19 18.55 -36.66 18.85
C PHE A 19 19.47 -35.43 18.84
N THR A 20 20.66 -35.49 19.46
CA THR A 20 21.64 -34.39 19.39
C THR A 20 22.21 -34.17 17.99
N LEU A 21 22.38 -35.23 17.19
CA LEU A 21 22.83 -35.10 15.80
C LEU A 21 21.75 -34.54 14.86
N LEU A 22 20.47 -34.88 15.09
CA LEU A 22 19.35 -34.32 14.32
C LEU A 22 19.05 -32.86 14.68
N VAL A 23 19.14 -32.48 15.96
CA VAL A 23 18.96 -31.09 16.41
C VAL A 23 20.19 -30.23 16.06
N GLY A 24 21.41 -30.79 16.17
CA GLY A 24 22.65 -30.11 15.76
C GLY A 24 22.78 -29.94 14.25
N GLY A 25 22.44 -30.96 13.46
CA GLY A 25 22.43 -30.88 11.99
C GLY A 25 21.33 -29.98 11.43
N GLY A 26 20.15 -29.97 12.06
CA GLY A 26 19.04 -29.08 11.71
C GLY A 26 19.30 -27.61 12.08
N THR A 27 19.98 -27.34 13.18
CA THR A 27 20.36 -25.96 13.56
C THR A 27 21.53 -25.44 12.72
N PHE A 28 22.51 -26.27 12.35
CA PHE A 28 23.61 -25.83 11.49
C PHE A 28 23.16 -25.56 10.04
N THR A 29 22.22 -26.35 9.50
CA THR A 29 21.61 -26.06 8.18
C THR A 29 20.66 -24.86 8.24
N TYR A 30 19.89 -24.68 9.32
CA TYR A 30 19.03 -23.50 9.50
C TYR A 30 19.81 -22.18 9.66
N VAL A 31 20.98 -22.22 10.31
CA VAL A 31 21.84 -21.04 10.50
C VAL A 31 22.71 -20.76 9.26
N ALA A 32 23.19 -21.79 8.55
CA ALA A 32 24.01 -21.59 7.35
C ALA A 32 23.21 -21.03 6.15
N VAL A 33 21.89 -21.21 6.09
CA VAL A 33 21.03 -20.64 5.03
C VAL A 33 20.68 -19.16 5.28
N ARG A 34 21.00 -18.57 6.44
CA ARG A 34 20.68 -17.16 6.76
C ARG A 34 21.76 -16.12 6.44
N HIS A 35 22.86 -16.49 5.79
CA HIS A 35 23.84 -15.51 5.31
C HIS A 35 23.86 -15.40 3.79
N SER A 36 22.76 -14.84 3.28
CA SER A 36 22.74 -13.95 2.12
C SER A 36 21.41 -13.22 2.19
N VAL A 37 21.34 -12.12 2.95
CA VAL A 37 20.27 -11.14 2.70
C VAL A 37 20.52 -10.69 1.26
N PRO A 38 19.61 -10.97 0.30
CA PRO A 38 19.75 -10.43 -1.04
C PRO A 38 19.93 -8.92 -0.89
N ALA A 39 20.72 -8.29 -1.76
CA ALA A 39 20.77 -6.83 -1.81
C ALA A 39 19.35 -6.26 -1.68
N PRO A 40 19.14 -5.15 -0.94
CA PRO A 40 17.81 -4.58 -0.75
C PRO A 40 17.11 -4.56 -2.09
N LEU A 41 15.92 -5.18 -2.16
CA LEU A 41 15.16 -5.28 -3.39
C LEU A 41 14.88 -3.85 -3.87
N GLU A 42 15.67 -3.37 -4.83
CA GLU A 42 15.42 -2.08 -5.45
C GLU A 42 14.14 -2.24 -6.27
N LEU A 43 13.18 -1.34 -6.01
CA LEU A 43 11.97 -1.25 -6.82
C LEU A 43 12.37 -0.84 -8.25
N SER A 44 12.63 -1.84 -9.08
CA SER A 44 12.82 -1.70 -10.52
C SER A 44 11.48 -1.83 -11.20
N LEU A 45 11.12 -0.86 -12.04
CA LEU A 45 9.81 -0.79 -12.71
C LEU A 45 9.72 -1.70 -13.95
N GLY A 46 10.16 -2.96 -13.83
CA GLY A 46 10.16 -3.94 -14.91
C GLY A 46 11.18 -3.68 -16.03
N PRO A 47 11.20 -4.53 -17.08
CA PRO A 47 12.15 -4.42 -18.20
C PRO A 47 11.97 -3.09 -18.96
N GLN A 48 13.07 -2.34 -19.07
CA GLN A 48 13.12 -1.01 -19.69
C GLN A 48 13.31 -1.11 -21.21
N ALA A 49 12.36 -0.60 -21.98
CA ALA A 49 12.65 -0.02 -23.29
C ALA A 49 12.65 1.50 -23.12
N ALA A 50 13.82 2.08 -22.85
CA ALA A 50 13.97 3.53 -22.76
C ALA A 50 13.93 4.13 -24.16
N GLN A 51 12.99 5.05 -24.41
CA GLN A 51 13.02 5.89 -25.60
C GLN A 51 13.95 7.08 -25.36
N ALA A 52 14.50 7.64 -26.45
CA ALA A 52 15.50 8.70 -26.42
C ALA A 52 15.08 9.86 -25.49
N ALA A 53 16.00 10.28 -24.63
CA ALA A 53 15.77 11.39 -23.71
C ALA A 53 15.55 12.69 -24.48
N THR A 54 14.50 13.43 -24.16
CA THR A 54 14.33 14.80 -24.67
C THR A 54 15.33 15.71 -23.97
N PRO A 55 16.15 16.50 -24.70
CA PRO A 55 17.18 17.33 -24.10
C PRO A 55 16.62 18.38 -23.15
N ALA A 56 17.44 18.77 -22.18
CA ALA A 56 17.08 19.61 -21.05
C ALA A 56 16.47 20.96 -21.48
N ALA A 57 15.29 21.29 -20.95
CA ALA A 57 14.92 22.68 -20.76
C ALA A 57 15.91 23.35 -19.78
N ALA A 58 15.96 24.69 -19.75
CA ALA A 58 16.91 25.52 -18.98
C ALA A 58 17.08 25.20 -17.48
N SER A 59 16.33 24.25 -16.93
CA SER A 59 16.35 23.77 -15.54
C SER A 59 17.38 22.69 -15.23
N GLY A 60 18.12 22.17 -16.23
CA GLY A 60 19.12 21.10 -16.02
C GLY A 60 18.51 19.72 -15.72
N LEU A 61 17.20 19.55 -15.93
CA LEU A 61 16.49 18.29 -15.77
C LEU A 61 16.42 17.54 -17.10
N ARG A 62 16.53 16.20 -17.05
CA ARG A 62 16.33 15.32 -18.19
C ARG A 62 15.10 14.45 -17.98
N TYR A 63 14.33 14.22 -19.02
CA TYR A 63 13.10 13.43 -18.97
C TYR A 63 13.28 12.18 -19.84
N ILE A 64 13.11 11.00 -19.22
CA ILE A 64 13.23 9.70 -19.88
C ILE A 64 11.86 9.04 -19.92
N ARG A 65 11.46 8.62 -21.12
CA ARG A 65 10.24 7.85 -21.34
C ARG A 65 10.50 6.36 -21.18
N LEU A 66 9.65 5.72 -20.39
CA LEU A 66 9.63 4.29 -20.16
C LEU A 66 8.22 3.75 -20.39
N THR A 67 8.13 2.46 -20.69
CA THR A 67 6.88 1.74 -20.96
C THR A 67 6.64 0.65 -19.92
N ALA A 68 5.43 0.08 -19.91
CA ALA A 68 4.99 -0.97 -18.97
C ALA A 68 5.05 -0.59 -17.47
N PRO A 69 4.25 0.39 -17.00
CA PRO A 69 3.35 1.26 -17.77
C PRO A 69 4.08 2.47 -18.36
N ASP A 70 3.43 3.15 -19.30
CA ASP A 70 3.89 4.41 -19.87
C ASP A 70 4.10 5.46 -18.77
N ARG A 71 5.34 5.96 -18.67
CA ARG A 71 5.78 6.83 -17.59
C ARG A 71 6.99 7.67 -17.98
N THR A 72 7.17 8.79 -17.28
CA THR A 72 8.33 9.65 -17.36
C THR A 72 9.14 9.55 -16.07
N GLN A 73 10.44 9.26 -16.19
CA GLN A 73 11.42 9.48 -15.13
C GLN A 73 12.12 10.82 -15.33
N VAL A 74 12.25 11.59 -14.25
CA VAL A 74 12.99 12.85 -14.24
C VAL A 74 14.34 12.60 -13.61
N LEU A 75 15.42 12.93 -14.32
CA LEU A 75 16.78 12.90 -13.82
C LEU A 75 17.29 14.31 -13.54
N ASP A 76 18.14 14.44 -12.53
CA ASP A 76 18.96 15.64 -12.33
C ASP A 76 20.17 15.71 -13.28
N ASP A 77 20.95 16.77 -13.12
CA ASP A 77 22.19 17.04 -13.86
C ASP A 77 23.24 15.93 -13.71
N LYS A 78 23.21 15.22 -12.58
CA LYS A 78 24.08 14.07 -12.27
C LYS A 78 23.51 12.74 -12.78
N GLY A 79 22.33 12.74 -13.38
CA GLY A 79 21.66 11.55 -13.88
C GLY A 79 20.95 10.72 -12.80
N LYS A 80 20.77 11.26 -11.59
CA LYS A 80 20.00 10.60 -10.54
C LYS A 80 18.51 10.83 -10.77
N THR A 81 17.69 9.77 -10.66
CA THR A 81 16.23 9.90 -10.68
C THR A 81 15.75 10.70 -9.48
N ILE A 82 14.94 11.73 -9.75
CA ILE A 82 14.35 12.60 -8.73
C ILE A 82 12.82 12.55 -8.73
N ALA A 83 12.20 12.08 -9.81
CA ALA A 83 10.76 11.89 -9.87
C ALA A 83 10.32 10.83 -10.89
N ILE A 84 9.15 10.25 -10.66
CA ILE A 84 8.47 9.32 -11.59
C ILE A 84 7.00 9.73 -11.71
N MET A 85 6.53 9.89 -12.94
CA MET A 85 5.14 10.22 -13.27
C MET A 85 4.60 9.17 -14.25
N THR A 86 3.41 8.64 -14.00
CA THR A 86 2.78 7.60 -14.84
C THR A 86 1.65 8.20 -15.64
N ASP A 87 1.60 7.93 -16.94
CA ASP A 87 0.60 8.51 -17.84
C ASP A 87 -0.81 8.10 -17.41
N GLY A 88 -1.71 9.07 -17.33
CA GLY A 88 -3.08 8.90 -16.82
C GLY A 88 -3.20 9.04 -15.30
N SER A 89 -2.09 9.04 -14.55
CA SER A 89 -2.08 9.18 -13.08
C SER A 89 -1.79 10.61 -12.62
N ARG A 90 -2.34 11.03 -11.49
CA ARG A 90 -1.98 12.29 -10.79
C ARG A 90 -0.92 12.07 -9.72
N THR A 91 -0.72 10.86 -9.25
CA THR A 91 0.35 10.52 -8.31
C THR A 91 1.71 10.69 -8.98
N VAL A 92 2.56 11.46 -8.32
CA VAL A 92 3.94 11.71 -8.69
C VAL A 92 4.82 11.27 -7.54
N HIS A 93 5.78 10.41 -7.87
CA HIS A 93 6.70 9.82 -6.91
C HIS A 93 7.98 10.64 -6.91
N LEU A 94 8.13 11.53 -5.94
CA LEU A 94 9.37 12.29 -5.76
C LEU A 94 10.36 11.48 -4.93
N ILE A 95 11.63 11.51 -5.29
CA ILE A 95 12.70 10.89 -4.50
C ILE A 95 13.30 11.97 -3.60
N GLY A 96 13.16 11.77 -2.28
CA GLY A 96 13.53 12.74 -1.27
C GLY A 96 14.26 12.11 -0.09
N LYS A 97 14.20 12.75 1.08
CA LYS A 97 14.83 12.23 2.29
C LYS A 97 14.18 10.90 2.69
N LYS A 98 15.00 9.90 2.99
CA LYS A 98 14.59 8.61 3.54
C LYS A 98 13.77 8.79 4.83
N ARG A 99 12.66 8.07 4.92
CA ARG A 99 11.77 7.99 6.08
C ARG A 99 11.57 6.55 6.50
N THR A 100 11.24 6.36 7.77
CA THR A 100 10.91 5.05 8.32
C THR A 100 9.49 5.07 8.85
N PHE A 101 8.70 4.06 8.48
CA PHE A 101 7.36 3.83 9.01
C PHE A 101 7.34 2.50 9.74
N ALA A 102 6.74 2.48 10.92
CA ALA A 102 6.66 1.30 11.77
C ALA A 102 5.34 1.28 12.52
N GLU A 103 4.76 0.10 12.65
CA GLU A 103 3.53 -0.16 13.38
C GLU A 103 3.71 -1.42 14.25
N PRO A 104 4.35 -1.31 15.43
CA PRO A 104 4.88 -2.47 16.14
C PRO A 104 3.84 -3.39 16.82
N ARG A 105 2.56 -3.01 16.85
CA ARG A 105 1.51 -3.76 17.57
C ARG A 105 1.28 -5.14 16.96
N PHE A 106 1.31 -5.23 15.62
CA PHE A 106 0.96 -6.45 14.89
C PHE A 106 2.03 -6.90 13.89
N THR A 107 3.18 -6.22 13.82
CA THR A 107 4.32 -6.66 13.01
C THR A 107 5.63 -6.09 13.57
N LYS A 108 6.75 -6.74 13.27
CA LYS A 108 8.10 -6.20 13.52
C LYS A 108 8.70 -5.51 12.29
N ALA A 109 8.06 -5.66 11.13
CA ALA A 109 8.53 -5.09 9.88
C ALA A 109 8.51 -3.56 9.94
N LYS A 110 9.52 -2.96 9.32
CA LYS A 110 9.63 -1.51 9.13
C LYS A 110 9.74 -1.22 7.65
N LEU A 111 9.08 -0.15 7.22
CA LEU A 111 9.20 0.33 5.85
C LEU A 111 10.21 1.46 5.81
N HIS A 112 11.20 1.34 4.95
CA HIS A 112 12.14 2.41 4.65
C HIS A 112 11.86 2.94 3.25
N SER A 113 11.48 4.21 3.13
CA SER A 113 11.11 4.78 1.84
C SER A 113 11.73 6.16 1.62
N GLU A 114 12.31 6.35 0.44
CA GLU A 114 12.71 7.67 -0.07
C GLU A 114 11.63 8.30 -0.94
N PHE A 115 10.55 7.58 -1.23
CA PHE A 115 9.45 8.09 -2.00
C PHE A 115 8.61 9.07 -1.18
N TRP A 116 8.27 10.18 -1.83
CA TRP A 116 7.32 11.19 -1.40
C TRP A 116 6.23 11.27 -2.47
N VAL A 117 5.04 10.76 -2.14
CA VAL A 117 3.95 10.57 -3.10
C VAL A 117 3.02 11.78 -3.07
N ARG A 118 3.06 12.60 -4.12
CA ARG A 118 2.28 13.84 -4.24
C ARG A 118 1.20 13.72 -5.29
N LEU A 119 0.12 14.49 -5.17
CA LEU A 119 -0.89 14.62 -6.22
C LEU A 119 -0.62 15.86 -7.06
N ALA A 120 -0.40 15.65 -8.35
CA ALA A 120 -0.43 16.68 -9.37
C ALA A 120 -1.85 17.22 -9.54
N PRO A 121 -2.01 18.48 -10.00
CA PRO A 121 -3.32 19.08 -10.24
C PRO A 121 -4.06 18.44 -11.43
N ARG A 122 -3.33 17.79 -12.33
CA ARG A 122 -3.84 17.13 -13.54
C ARG A 122 -3.19 15.77 -13.69
N GLN A 123 -3.83 14.89 -14.46
CA GLN A 123 -3.24 13.62 -14.85
C GLN A 123 -1.98 13.90 -15.69
N TRP A 124 -0.94 13.12 -15.45
CA TRP A 124 0.28 13.18 -16.23
C TRP A 124 0.05 12.61 -17.64
N ARG A 125 0.77 13.19 -18.60
CA ARG A 125 0.86 12.71 -19.99
C ARG A 125 2.23 13.06 -20.54
N ALA A 126 2.70 12.34 -21.55
CA ALA A 126 3.89 12.75 -22.30
C ALA A 126 3.76 14.20 -22.81
N GLY A 127 4.84 14.97 -22.70
CA GLY A 127 4.90 16.38 -23.05
C GLY A 127 4.39 17.34 -21.97
N ALA A 128 3.83 16.84 -20.86
CA ALA A 128 3.41 17.70 -19.75
C ALA A 128 4.60 18.39 -19.05
N GLU A 129 5.82 17.89 -19.22
CA GLU A 129 7.07 18.49 -18.72
C GLU A 129 7.32 19.91 -19.25
N GLU A 130 6.76 20.27 -20.41
CA GLU A 130 6.87 21.59 -21.02
C GLU A 130 5.72 22.52 -20.61
N GLU A 131 4.67 21.98 -19.98
CA GLU A 131 3.50 22.76 -19.62
C GLU A 131 3.74 23.58 -18.35
N LYS A 132 3.33 24.85 -18.39
CA LYS A 132 3.46 25.78 -17.26
C LYS A 132 2.89 25.24 -15.95
N TRP A 133 1.73 24.56 -16.00
CA TRP A 133 1.10 24.02 -14.79
C TRP A 133 2.01 23.01 -14.10
N PHE A 134 2.72 22.18 -14.85
CA PHE A 134 3.60 21.15 -14.30
C PHE A 134 4.89 21.78 -13.81
N ILE A 135 5.51 22.66 -14.60
CA ILE A 135 6.73 23.37 -14.20
C ILE A 135 6.54 24.09 -12.86
N ASP A 136 5.47 24.87 -12.74
CA ASP A 136 5.16 25.63 -11.52
C ASP A 136 4.83 24.70 -10.33
N TRP A 137 4.04 23.65 -10.57
CA TRP A 137 3.65 22.70 -9.54
C TRP A 137 4.85 21.86 -9.06
N PHE A 138 5.64 21.31 -9.97
CA PHE A 138 6.76 20.42 -9.68
C PHE A 138 7.86 21.12 -8.88
N ALA A 139 8.14 22.38 -9.21
CA ALA A 139 9.07 23.22 -8.45
C ALA A 139 8.63 23.41 -6.99
N LYS A 140 7.32 23.56 -6.74
CA LYS A 140 6.73 23.64 -5.40
C LYS A 140 6.74 22.27 -4.70
N ALA A 141 6.30 21.22 -5.39
CA ALA A 141 6.17 19.87 -4.85
C ALA A 141 7.51 19.31 -4.35
N ARG A 142 8.62 19.60 -5.04
CA ARG A 142 9.98 19.23 -4.59
C ARG A 142 10.41 19.88 -3.27
N LYS A 143 9.86 21.06 -2.96
CA LYS A 143 10.16 21.81 -1.74
C LYS A 143 9.14 21.52 -0.63
N ASP A 144 8.00 20.91 -0.96
CA ASP A 144 6.95 20.60 -0.02
C ASP A 144 7.40 19.55 1.01
N ARG A 145 7.18 19.87 2.28
CA ARG A 145 7.49 19.04 3.46
C ARG A 145 6.23 18.59 4.21
N SER A 146 5.05 18.94 3.72
CA SER A 146 3.78 18.45 4.24
C SER A 146 3.69 16.92 4.15
N ALA A 147 2.77 16.31 4.91
CA ALA A 147 2.51 14.88 4.82
C ALA A 147 2.11 14.49 3.38
N ASP A 148 2.78 13.49 2.83
CA ASP A 148 2.46 12.87 1.54
C ASP A 148 1.49 11.69 1.74
N ILE A 149 1.08 11.00 0.67
CA ILE A 149 0.11 9.89 0.79
C ILE A 149 0.54 8.84 1.83
N LEU A 150 1.83 8.47 1.88
CA LEU A 150 2.31 7.46 2.82
C LEU A 150 2.24 7.96 4.27
N ALA A 151 2.65 9.21 4.52
CA ALA A 151 2.54 9.79 5.85
C ALA A 151 1.07 9.98 6.28
N LEU A 152 0.20 10.43 5.38
CA LEU A 152 -1.23 10.58 5.61
C LEU A 152 -1.89 9.24 5.97
N ALA A 153 -1.53 8.16 5.27
CA ALA A 153 -2.04 6.82 5.56
C ALA A 153 -1.72 6.38 7.00
N MET A 154 -0.50 6.66 7.49
CA MET A 154 -0.06 6.28 8.83
C MET A 154 -0.75 7.07 9.96
N GLU A 155 -1.30 8.24 9.66
CA GLU A 155 -2.00 9.08 10.65
C GLU A 155 -3.31 8.48 11.17
N TYR A 156 -3.84 7.43 10.52
CA TYR A 156 -5.09 6.76 10.90
C TYR A 156 -4.89 5.38 11.51
N THR A 157 -3.65 5.00 11.80
CA THR A 157 -3.33 3.78 12.55
C THR A 157 -3.50 4.01 14.05
N TYR A 158 -3.36 2.97 14.87
CA TYR A 158 -3.41 3.09 16.35
C TYR A 158 -2.33 4.02 16.94
N LEU A 159 -1.28 4.35 16.17
CA LEU A 159 -0.25 5.32 16.57
C LEU A 159 -0.66 6.77 16.27
N GLY A 160 -1.69 6.96 15.44
CA GLY A 160 -2.19 8.24 14.96
C GLY A 160 -2.63 9.13 16.11
N GLN A 161 -1.88 10.21 16.34
CA GLN A 161 -2.24 11.20 17.34
C GLN A 161 -3.40 12.07 16.82
N PRO A 162 -4.46 12.28 17.63
CA PRO A 162 -5.55 13.15 17.26
C PRO A 162 -5.07 14.56 16.88
N LYS A 163 -5.36 15.00 15.67
CA LYS A 163 -5.20 16.40 15.25
C LYS A 163 -6.56 17.02 15.04
N ARG A 164 -6.71 18.26 15.51
CA ARG A 164 -7.98 18.99 15.47
C ARG A 164 -7.86 20.25 14.65
N ASP A 165 -8.92 20.59 13.92
CA ASP A 165 -9.02 21.86 13.21
C ASP A 165 -9.31 23.02 14.18
N ARG A 166 -9.49 24.24 13.65
CA ARG A 166 -9.75 25.43 14.46
C ARG A 166 -11.09 25.37 15.22
N GLN A 167 -12.00 24.50 14.78
CA GLN A 167 -13.30 24.25 15.37
C GLN A 167 -13.26 23.11 16.38
N GLY A 168 -12.07 22.53 16.63
CA GLY A 168 -11.88 21.42 17.57
C GLY A 168 -12.28 20.06 17.01
N ARG A 169 -12.60 19.94 15.71
CA ARG A 169 -12.97 18.67 15.08
C ARG A 169 -11.73 17.86 14.75
N GLN A 170 -11.73 16.58 15.11
CA GLN A 170 -10.66 15.67 14.75
C GLN A 170 -10.67 15.38 13.25
N TYR A 171 -9.58 15.68 12.56
CA TYR A 171 -9.43 15.40 11.12
C TYR A 171 -8.39 14.29 10.83
N SER A 172 -7.72 13.82 11.87
CA SER A 172 -6.61 12.86 11.84
C SER A 172 -6.45 12.22 13.21
N GLY A 173 -5.99 10.97 13.27
CA GLY A 173 -5.87 10.15 14.48
C GLY A 173 -6.40 8.74 14.25
N ASP A 174 -6.19 7.85 15.21
CA ASP A 174 -6.66 6.45 15.18
C ASP A 174 -8.11 6.34 14.68
N ALA A 175 -8.34 5.38 13.78
CA ALA A 175 -9.64 5.14 13.16
C ALA A 175 -10.10 3.71 13.41
N ALA A 176 -11.33 3.54 13.86
CA ALA A 176 -11.97 2.22 13.88
C ALA A 176 -12.33 1.78 12.45
N PHE A 177 -12.64 0.49 12.24
CA PHE A 177 -13.18 0.04 10.94
C PHE A 177 -14.65 0.49 10.78
N GLY A 178 -15.42 0.29 11.84
CA GLY A 178 -16.86 0.53 11.90
C GLY A 178 -17.41 0.03 13.24
N PRO A 179 -18.67 0.35 13.55
CA PRO A 179 -19.34 -0.18 14.75
C PRO A 179 -19.44 -1.70 14.69
N LEU A 180 -19.59 -2.32 15.86
CA LEU A 180 -19.91 -3.75 15.95
C LEU A 180 -21.25 -4.03 15.23
N SER A 181 -21.34 -5.18 14.58
CA SER A 181 -22.50 -5.60 13.80
C SER A 181 -22.73 -7.09 13.98
N ASP A 182 -23.92 -7.46 14.42
CA ASP A 182 -24.32 -8.86 14.61
C ASP A 182 -24.75 -9.54 13.29
N ILE A 183 -24.93 -8.75 12.23
CA ILE A 183 -25.36 -9.22 10.91
C ILE A 183 -24.21 -9.30 9.90
N ASP A 184 -23.09 -8.62 10.16
CA ASP A 184 -21.90 -8.72 9.32
C ASP A 184 -21.04 -9.90 9.76
N PRO A 185 -20.70 -10.84 8.86
CA PRO A 185 -19.87 -12.01 9.20
C PRO A 185 -18.53 -11.68 9.85
N ASP A 186 -17.97 -10.51 9.52
CA ASP A 186 -16.69 -10.02 10.06
C ASP A 186 -16.85 -9.23 11.37
N GLY A 187 -18.07 -9.13 11.92
CA GLY A 187 -18.40 -8.56 13.22
C GLY A 187 -18.43 -7.03 13.29
N ARG A 188 -18.19 -6.34 12.18
CA ARG A 188 -18.23 -4.87 12.08
C ARG A 188 -18.83 -4.42 10.75
N ALA A 189 -19.57 -3.32 10.78
CA ALA A 189 -20.24 -2.78 9.61
C ALA A 189 -19.25 -2.16 8.60
N GLU A 190 -19.32 -2.60 7.34
CA GLU A 190 -18.51 -2.11 6.21
C GLU A 190 -19.24 -1.03 5.40
N ASN A 191 -19.31 0.18 5.96
CA ASN A 191 -19.94 1.34 5.32
C ASN A 191 -19.44 2.70 5.85
N SER A 192 -18.33 2.74 6.57
CA SER A 192 -17.75 4.00 7.10
C SER A 192 -16.88 4.70 6.05
N ASP A 193 -17.24 5.93 5.64
CA ASP A 193 -16.45 6.79 4.74
C ASP A 193 -15.75 7.94 5.49
N PHE A 194 -14.99 8.78 4.78
CA PHE A 194 -14.26 9.91 5.38
C PHE A 194 -15.17 10.91 6.10
N TYR A 195 -16.40 11.13 5.60
CA TYR A 195 -17.33 12.07 6.19
C TYR A 195 -17.93 11.53 7.51
N ASP A 196 -18.03 10.20 7.66
CA ASP A 196 -18.40 9.56 8.93
C ASP A 196 -17.30 9.75 9.98
N TYR A 197 -16.04 9.51 9.60
CA TYR A 197 -14.89 9.76 10.48
C TYR A 197 -14.92 11.19 11.04
N LEU A 198 -15.18 12.17 10.16
CA LEU A 198 -15.19 13.59 10.51
C LEU A 198 -16.46 14.04 11.24
N GLY A 199 -17.55 13.27 11.15
CA GLY A 199 -18.87 13.69 11.62
C GLY A 199 -19.39 14.92 10.88
N ILE A 200 -19.22 14.98 9.54
CA ILE A 200 -19.70 16.08 8.71
C ILE A 200 -20.61 15.60 7.58
N SER A 201 -21.61 16.40 7.22
CA SER A 201 -22.30 16.23 5.94
C SER A 201 -21.35 16.58 4.80
N TRP A 202 -21.51 15.91 3.66
CA TRP A 202 -20.65 16.13 2.51
C TRP A 202 -21.45 16.16 1.20
N SER A 203 -21.16 17.15 0.38
CA SER A 203 -21.72 17.33 -0.96
C SER A 203 -20.72 16.82 -1.99
N PHE A 204 -20.98 15.65 -2.55
CA PHE A 204 -20.31 15.18 -3.76
C PHE A 204 -20.91 15.88 -4.99
N PRO A 205 -20.20 15.90 -6.13
CA PRO A 205 -20.77 16.44 -7.37
C PRO A 205 -22.07 15.77 -7.82
N ASP A 206 -22.32 14.54 -7.37
CA ASP A 206 -23.41 13.66 -7.80
C ASP A 206 -24.38 13.26 -6.67
N LYS A 207 -24.07 13.56 -5.41
CA LYS A 207 -24.89 13.14 -4.25
C LYS A 207 -24.56 13.93 -2.99
N GLU A 208 -25.56 14.10 -2.12
CA GLU A 208 -25.38 14.55 -0.73
C GLU A 208 -25.33 13.35 0.23
N GLU A 209 -24.38 13.35 1.16
CA GLU A 209 -24.27 12.35 2.22
C GLU A 209 -24.29 13.00 3.61
N LYS A 210 -24.81 12.26 4.58
CA LYS A 210 -24.82 12.63 6.00
C LYS A 210 -24.07 11.57 6.80
N PRO A 211 -23.29 12.00 7.81
CA PRO A 211 -22.55 11.07 8.65
C PRO A 211 -23.52 10.31 9.56
N SER A 212 -23.23 9.06 9.83
CA SER A 212 -23.90 8.33 10.90
C SER A 212 -23.13 8.48 12.22
N PRO A 213 -23.77 8.88 13.33
CA PRO A 213 -23.09 9.00 14.63
C PRO A 213 -22.41 7.71 15.11
N SER A 214 -22.94 6.54 14.77
CA SER A 214 -22.35 5.25 15.12
C SER A 214 -21.04 4.95 14.37
N HIS A 215 -20.75 5.68 13.30
CA HIS A 215 -19.54 5.56 12.48
C HIS A 215 -18.52 6.67 12.77
N PHE A 216 -18.75 7.50 13.80
CA PHE A 216 -17.79 8.55 14.17
C PHE A 216 -16.40 7.98 14.40
N LEU A 217 -15.37 8.62 13.82
CA LEU A 217 -13.98 8.15 13.80
C LEU A 217 -13.79 6.74 13.21
N SER A 218 -14.69 6.29 12.32
CA SER A 218 -14.56 5.01 11.61
C SER A 218 -14.24 5.19 10.13
N LEU A 219 -13.41 4.30 9.58
CA LEU A 219 -13.03 4.24 8.17
C LEU A 219 -13.01 2.77 7.73
N ASP A 220 -13.88 2.38 6.80
CA ASP A 220 -13.79 1.07 6.15
C ASP A 220 -12.61 1.04 5.16
N CYS A 221 -12.39 -0.09 4.48
CA CYS A 221 -11.25 -0.26 3.58
C CYS A 221 -11.15 0.85 2.51
N SER A 222 -12.29 1.20 1.90
CA SER A 222 -12.38 2.20 0.84
C SER A 222 -12.58 3.61 1.38
N GLY A 223 -13.25 3.77 2.51
CA GLY A 223 -13.37 5.02 3.24
C GLY A 223 -12.00 5.54 3.72
N PHE A 224 -11.13 4.64 4.18
CA PHE A 224 -9.74 4.97 4.50
C PHE A 224 -8.97 5.50 3.29
N VAL A 225 -9.11 4.85 2.13
CA VAL A 225 -8.44 5.30 0.91
C VAL A 225 -9.01 6.65 0.44
N ARG A 226 -10.32 6.86 0.51
CA ARG A 226 -10.98 8.14 0.19
C ARG A 226 -10.63 9.25 1.18
N MET A 227 -10.39 8.92 2.45
CA MET A 227 -9.84 9.85 3.43
C MET A 227 -8.44 10.30 3.02
N VAL A 228 -7.53 9.36 2.77
CA VAL A 228 -6.13 9.67 2.43
C VAL A 228 -6.01 10.41 1.09
N TYR A 229 -6.58 9.87 0.02
CA TYR A 229 -6.46 10.43 -1.32
C TYR A 229 -7.41 11.60 -1.54
N GLY A 230 -8.66 11.48 -1.12
CA GLY A 230 -9.69 12.45 -1.41
C GLY A 230 -9.66 13.62 -0.45
N TYR A 231 -10.16 13.41 0.77
CA TYR A 231 -10.31 14.50 1.73
C TYR A 231 -8.97 15.13 2.13
N ARG A 232 -7.95 14.32 2.41
CA ARG A 232 -6.66 14.81 2.91
C ARG A 232 -5.72 15.29 1.81
N ALA A 233 -5.67 14.62 0.65
CA ALA A 233 -4.75 14.98 -0.43
C ALA A 233 -5.41 15.74 -1.60
N GLY A 234 -6.73 15.85 -1.64
CA GLY A 234 -7.46 16.66 -2.63
C GLY A 234 -7.73 15.95 -3.96
N TYR A 235 -7.75 14.62 -4.00
CA TYR A 235 -8.23 13.88 -5.16
C TYR A 235 -9.76 13.99 -5.26
N PRO A 236 -10.36 14.21 -6.45
CA PRO A 236 -11.81 14.27 -6.59
C PRO A 236 -12.48 12.99 -6.09
N LEU A 237 -13.65 13.13 -5.45
CA LEU A 237 -14.45 12.02 -4.95
C LEU A 237 -15.83 12.03 -5.59
N LEU A 238 -16.39 10.84 -5.82
CA LEU A 238 -17.76 10.63 -6.26
C LEU A 238 -18.58 10.04 -5.10
N GLY A 239 -19.85 10.40 -5.01
CA GLY A 239 -20.81 9.76 -4.09
C GLY A 239 -21.34 8.44 -4.64
N THR A 240 -21.25 8.22 -5.96
CA THR A 240 -21.72 7.00 -6.64
C THR A 240 -20.59 5.99 -6.92
N ASN A 241 -20.96 4.86 -7.52
CA ASN A 241 -20.04 3.82 -8.00
C ASN A 241 -19.80 3.87 -9.51
N ASN A 242 -20.17 4.98 -10.15
CA ASN A 242 -20.08 5.16 -11.59
C ASN A 242 -18.68 5.64 -12.01
N ALA A 243 -18.34 5.45 -13.28
CA ALA A 243 -17.13 6.02 -13.86
C ALA A 243 -17.18 7.56 -13.79
N GLY A 244 -16.03 8.19 -13.58
CA GLY A 244 -15.92 9.65 -13.55
C GLY A 244 -14.52 10.14 -13.16
N PRO A 245 -14.33 11.46 -13.02
CA PRO A 245 -13.02 12.06 -12.74
C PRO A 245 -12.53 11.85 -11.30
N GLY A 246 -13.38 11.32 -10.41
CA GLY A 246 -13.07 11.11 -8.99
C GLY A 246 -13.11 9.64 -8.58
N LEU A 247 -12.66 9.36 -7.35
CA LEU A 247 -12.71 8.02 -6.77
C LEU A 247 -14.17 7.65 -6.46
N PRO A 248 -14.68 6.52 -6.99
CA PRO A 248 -15.96 5.94 -6.59
C PRO A 248 -16.00 5.58 -5.10
N ARG A 249 -17.18 5.24 -4.55
CA ARG A 249 -17.30 4.87 -3.12
C ARG A 249 -16.71 3.50 -2.80
N ARG A 250 -17.04 2.47 -3.59
CA ARG A 250 -16.68 1.07 -3.27
C ARG A 250 -15.35 0.64 -3.90
N ALA A 251 -14.62 -0.24 -3.21
CA ALA A 251 -13.38 -0.85 -3.72
C ALA A 251 -13.57 -1.50 -5.10
N THR A 252 -14.67 -2.24 -5.30
CA THR A 252 -15.00 -2.84 -6.61
C THR A 252 -15.13 -1.81 -7.74
N ALA A 253 -15.73 -0.64 -7.46
CA ALA A 253 -15.90 0.42 -8.45
C ALA A 253 -14.58 1.15 -8.72
N MET A 254 -13.77 1.40 -7.69
CA MET A 254 -12.43 1.95 -7.87
C MET A 254 -11.53 1.02 -8.71
N ALA A 255 -11.65 -0.29 -8.55
CA ALA A 255 -10.90 -1.26 -9.35
C ALA A 255 -11.35 -1.27 -10.82
N SER A 256 -12.66 -1.29 -11.07
CA SER A 256 -13.23 -1.47 -12.41
C SER A 256 -13.26 -0.19 -13.24
N VAL A 257 -13.71 0.92 -12.65
CA VAL A 257 -14.00 2.17 -13.36
C VAL A 257 -13.35 3.40 -12.72
N GLY A 258 -12.52 3.20 -11.70
CA GLY A 258 -11.79 4.29 -11.06
C GLY A 258 -10.85 5.01 -12.02
N PRO A 259 -10.48 6.27 -11.73
CA PRO A 259 -9.58 7.06 -12.57
C PRO A 259 -8.13 6.55 -12.47
N GLY A 260 -7.23 7.04 -13.33
CA GLY A 260 -5.83 6.65 -13.30
C GLY A 260 -5.49 5.47 -14.22
N THR A 261 -4.38 4.81 -13.90
CA THR A 261 -3.76 3.78 -14.74
C THR A 261 -3.91 2.41 -14.08
N GLN A 262 -4.53 1.46 -14.76
CA GLN A 262 -4.53 0.06 -14.32
C GLN A 262 -3.14 -0.53 -14.56
N LEU A 263 -2.50 -1.01 -13.50
CA LEU A 263 -1.11 -1.49 -13.57
C LEU A 263 -1.03 -2.94 -14.01
N MET A 264 -2.04 -3.73 -13.66
CA MET A 264 -2.17 -5.14 -14.00
C MET A 264 -3.65 -5.51 -14.07
N PRO A 265 -4.07 -6.37 -15.03
CA PRO A 265 -5.48 -6.72 -15.20
C PRO A 265 -5.98 -7.63 -14.07
N ASN A 266 -7.25 -7.49 -13.71
CA ASN A 266 -7.93 -8.46 -12.85
C ASN A 266 -8.33 -9.69 -13.67
N THR A 267 -7.53 -10.74 -13.61
CA THR A 267 -7.77 -12.01 -14.32
C THR A 267 -8.55 -13.03 -13.49
N GLY A 268 -9.02 -12.65 -12.30
CA GLY A 268 -9.57 -13.56 -11.30
C GLY A 268 -8.54 -14.47 -10.62
N LYS A 269 -7.27 -14.37 -11.02
CA LYS A 269 -6.14 -15.06 -10.40
C LYS A 269 -5.28 -14.07 -9.63
N ARG A 270 -4.37 -14.60 -8.81
CA ARG A 270 -3.36 -13.78 -8.12
C ARG A 270 -2.54 -12.97 -9.13
N ALA A 271 -2.49 -11.64 -8.92
CA ALA A 271 -1.57 -10.78 -9.66
C ALA A 271 -0.11 -10.99 -9.21
N ARG A 272 0.83 -10.98 -10.16
CA ARG A 272 2.24 -11.34 -9.94
C ARG A 272 3.26 -10.26 -10.32
N GLU A 273 2.84 -9.25 -11.06
CA GLU A 273 3.71 -8.20 -11.62
C GLU A 273 4.00 -7.10 -10.58
N LEU A 274 4.59 -7.51 -9.45
CA LEU A 274 4.84 -6.64 -8.29
C LEU A 274 5.90 -5.56 -8.59
N ASP A 275 6.74 -5.79 -9.59
CA ASP A 275 7.72 -4.83 -10.13
C ASP A 275 7.07 -3.58 -10.73
N ARG A 276 5.81 -3.64 -11.15
CA ARG A 276 5.07 -2.47 -11.64
C ARG A 276 4.64 -1.50 -10.53
N LEU A 277 4.66 -1.95 -9.28
CA LEU A 277 4.12 -1.20 -8.15
C LEU A 277 5.10 -0.12 -7.65
N LEU A 278 4.56 1.03 -7.27
CA LEU A 278 5.23 2.11 -6.57
C LEU A 278 4.44 2.48 -5.31
N PRO A 279 5.11 2.89 -4.22
CA PRO A 279 4.44 3.30 -3.00
C PRO A 279 3.34 4.33 -3.26
N GLY A 280 2.15 4.08 -2.72
CA GLY A 280 0.94 4.85 -3.00
C GLY A 280 -0.08 4.06 -3.83
N ASP A 281 0.35 3.13 -4.69
CA ASP A 281 -0.60 2.41 -5.56
C ASP A 281 -1.75 1.77 -4.78
N MET A 282 -2.96 1.88 -5.32
CA MET A 282 -4.14 1.24 -4.77
C MET A 282 -4.10 -0.25 -5.12
N LEU A 283 -4.29 -1.09 -4.11
CA LEU A 283 -4.29 -2.54 -4.23
C LEU A 283 -5.69 -3.06 -4.00
N PHE A 284 -6.13 -4.02 -4.82
CA PHE A 284 -7.47 -4.57 -4.76
C PHE A 284 -7.42 -6.09 -4.56
N PHE A 285 -8.24 -6.57 -3.64
CA PHE A 285 -8.21 -7.96 -3.18
C PHE A 285 -9.61 -8.59 -3.24
N ASN A 286 -9.63 -9.88 -3.55
CA ASN A 286 -10.79 -10.73 -3.34
C ASN A 286 -10.78 -11.23 -1.89
N ALA A 287 -11.43 -10.53 -0.96
CA ALA A 287 -11.45 -10.92 0.45
C ALA A 287 -12.65 -11.82 0.79
N GLY A 288 -13.59 -11.99 -0.13
CA GLY A 288 -14.78 -12.80 0.06
C GLY A 288 -14.55 -14.32 0.00
N PRO A 289 -15.59 -15.10 0.31
CA PRO A 289 -15.54 -16.56 0.19
C PRO A 289 -15.54 -17.03 -1.27
N ILE A 290 -16.02 -16.20 -2.20
CA ILE A 290 -16.16 -16.54 -3.62
C ILE A 290 -14.86 -16.23 -4.34
N GLN A 291 -14.14 -17.28 -4.76
CA GLN A 291 -12.94 -17.15 -5.57
C GLN A 291 -13.24 -16.54 -6.96
N GLY A 292 -12.23 -15.93 -7.57
CA GLY A 292 -12.32 -15.33 -8.90
C GLY A 292 -12.03 -13.84 -8.90
N ALA A 293 -12.67 -13.11 -9.82
CA ALA A 293 -12.40 -11.71 -10.12
C ALA A 293 -13.12 -10.70 -9.21
N ASN A 294 -13.84 -11.15 -8.20
CA ASN A 294 -14.49 -10.24 -7.26
C ASN A 294 -13.46 -9.39 -6.50
N ILE A 295 -13.87 -8.19 -6.14
CA ILE A 295 -13.10 -7.26 -5.32
C ILE A 295 -13.98 -6.85 -4.14
N GLU A 296 -13.58 -7.24 -2.94
CA GLU A 296 -14.25 -6.90 -1.69
C GLU A 296 -13.39 -6.01 -0.80
N HIS A 297 -12.07 -5.94 -1.04
CA HIS A 297 -11.16 -5.20 -0.16
C HIS A 297 -10.13 -4.37 -0.93
N MET A 298 -9.61 -3.33 -0.28
CA MET A 298 -8.53 -2.54 -0.84
C MET A 298 -7.53 -2.01 0.20
N GLY A 299 -6.36 -1.58 -0.29
CA GLY A 299 -5.32 -0.97 0.52
C GLY A 299 -4.39 -0.08 -0.31
N ILE A 300 -3.38 0.47 0.35
CA ILE A 300 -2.36 1.34 -0.23
C ILE A 300 -1.03 0.61 -0.15
N TYR A 301 -0.36 0.44 -1.29
CA TYR A 301 0.98 -0.14 -1.33
C TYR A 301 1.99 0.78 -0.66
N LEU A 302 2.84 0.22 0.20
CA LEU A 302 3.82 0.98 0.96
C LEU A 302 5.22 0.87 0.37
N GLY A 303 5.54 -0.23 -0.30
CA GLY A 303 6.89 -0.53 -0.79
C GLY A 303 7.41 -1.84 -0.21
N VAL A 304 8.73 -2.03 -0.28
CA VAL A 304 9.41 -3.20 0.27
C VAL A 304 9.85 -2.91 1.71
N ASP A 305 9.50 -3.78 2.65
CA ASP A 305 9.89 -3.66 4.04
C ASP A 305 11.35 -4.10 4.31
N ASP A 306 11.83 -3.88 5.53
CA ASP A 306 13.17 -4.26 6.01
C ASP A 306 13.40 -5.78 6.09
N ARG A 307 12.40 -6.58 5.72
CA ARG A 307 12.46 -8.03 5.60
C ARG A 307 12.36 -8.51 4.15
N GLY A 308 12.28 -7.59 3.19
CA GLY A 308 12.26 -7.88 1.76
C GLY A 308 10.88 -8.18 1.18
N HIS A 309 9.79 -7.87 1.89
CA HIS A 309 8.42 -8.18 1.46
C HIS A 309 7.68 -6.94 0.95
N HIS A 310 6.83 -7.15 -0.06
CA HIS A 310 5.98 -6.11 -0.65
C HIS A 310 4.82 -5.78 0.30
N ARG A 311 4.97 -4.74 1.11
CA ARG A 311 4.05 -4.40 2.20
C ARG A 311 2.98 -3.40 1.77
N PHE A 312 1.81 -3.51 2.41
CA PHE A 312 0.71 -2.56 2.22
C PHE A 312 0.03 -2.20 3.56
N ILE A 313 -0.80 -1.16 3.53
CA ILE A 313 -1.68 -0.75 4.62
C ILE A 313 -3.14 -0.80 4.16
N SER A 314 -4.05 -1.27 5.02
CA SER A 314 -5.48 -1.28 4.75
C SER A 314 -6.28 -1.20 6.04
N SER A 315 -7.49 -0.64 6.01
CA SER A 315 -8.42 -0.71 7.14
C SER A 315 -9.09 -2.07 7.21
N ARG A 316 -9.01 -2.76 8.36
CA ARG A 316 -9.50 -4.14 8.53
C ARG A 316 -10.40 -4.27 9.76
N THR A 317 -11.41 -5.14 9.65
CA THR A 317 -12.30 -5.54 10.74
C THR A 317 -11.52 -6.13 11.93
N THR A 318 -10.63 -7.06 11.65
CA THR A 318 -9.81 -7.80 12.65
C THR A 318 -8.86 -6.91 13.45
N ALA A 319 -8.24 -5.93 12.80
CA ALA A 319 -7.39 -4.94 13.48
C ALA A 319 -8.18 -3.76 14.05
N ASN A 320 -9.47 -3.67 13.71
CA ASN A 320 -10.35 -2.53 13.94
C ASN A 320 -9.73 -1.21 13.46
N GLY A 321 -9.40 -1.14 12.17
CA GLY A 321 -8.87 0.08 11.57
C GLY A 321 -7.72 -0.12 10.60
N PRO A 322 -7.17 0.98 10.06
CA PRO A 322 -5.96 0.99 9.23
C PRO A 322 -4.76 0.35 9.92
N THR A 323 -4.17 -0.65 9.26
CA THR A 323 -2.95 -1.32 9.74
C THR A 323 -2.06 -1.78 8.58
N MET A 324 -0.75 -1.65 8.75
CA MET A 324 0.29 -2.35 7.96
C MET A 324 0.79 -3.62 8.65
N GLY A 325 0.16 -3.99 9.78
CA GLY A 325 0.51 -5.14 10.59
C GLY A 325 -0.08 -6.45 10.10
N ASP A 326 0.29 -7.56 10.74
CA ASP A 326 0.04 -8.91 10.23
C ASP A 326 -1.19 -9.59 10.88
N LEU A 327 -1.95 -8.86 11.70
CA LEU A 327 -3.21 -9.33 12.28
C LEU A 327 -4.29 -9.44 11.18
N GLY A 328 -5.01 -10.58 11.18
CA GLY A 328 -5.96 -10.91 10.11
C GLY A 328 -5.30 -11.28 8.79
N GLY A 329 -4.01 -11.65 8.82
CA GLY A 329 -3.20 -12.02 7.67
C GLY A 329 -2.05 -11.03 7.43
N GLU A 330 -0.88 -11.56 7.08
CA GLU A 330 0.32 -10.75 6.81
C GLU A 330 0.04 -9.69 5.73
N SER A 331 0.41 -8.44 6.01
CA SER A 331 0.19 -7.32 5.09
C SER A 331 1.21 -7.29 3.95
N ILE A 332 1.40 -8.44 3.28
CA ILE A 332 2.36 -8.64 2.20
C ILE A 332 1.69 -9.18 0.94
N LEU A 333 2.25 -8.85 -0.23
CA LEU A 333 1.73 -9.26 -1.55
C LEU A 333 2.46 -10.46 -2.13
N ASP A 334 3.66 -10.73 -1.66
CA ASP A 334 4.48 -11.88 -1.98
C ASP A 334 4.25 -13.04 -0.99
N GLY A 335 4.80 -14.23 -1.27
CA GLY A 335 4.58 -15.41 -0.43
C GLY A 335 3.22 -16.09 -0.65
N THR A 336 2.76 -16.87 0.32
CA THR A 336 1.54 -17.71 0.24
C THR A 336 0.47 -17.35 1.26
N GLY A 337 0.59 -16.18 1.91
CA GLY A 337 -0.34 -15.71 2.92
C GLY A 337 -1.71 -15.30 2.38
N TYR A 338 -2.63 -15.02 3.31
CA TYR A 338 -4.04 -14.71 3.02
C TYR A 338 -4.20 -13.61 1.95
N TRP A 339 -3.54 -12.47 2.14
CA TRP A 339 -3.62 -11.31 1.26
C TRP A 339 -2.87 -11.51 -0.06
N ALA A 340 -1.69 -12.12 0.01
CA ALA A 340 -0.89 -12.46 -1.17
C ALA A 340 -1.67 -13.31 -2.19
N LEU A 341 -2.41 -14.32 -1.72
CA LEU A 341 -3.25 -15.17 -2.58
C LEU A 341 -4.50 -14.45 -3.12
N ARG A 342 -4.92 -13.38 -2.46
CA ARG A 342 -6.16 -12.63 -2.75
C ARG A 342 -5.93 -11.36 -3.54
N PHE A 343 -4.69 -10.93 -3.75
CA PHE A 343 -4.36 -9.79 -4.59
C PHE A 343 -4.77 -10.02 -6.05
N ARG A 344 -5.55 -9.10 -6.63
CA ARG A 344 -6.15 -9.28 -7.97
C ARG A 344 -5.68 -8.24 -9.00
N THR A 345 -5.57 -6.98 -8.59
CA THR A 345 -5.22 -5.89 -9.50
C THR A 345 -4.73 -4.69 -8.69
N ALA A 346 -4.09 -3.73 -9.37
CA ALA A 346 -3.65 -2.48 -8.79
C ALA A 346 -3.88 -1.32 -9.75
N ARG A 347 -4.02 -0.12 -9.18
CA ARG A 347 -4.26 1.13 -9.91
C ARG A 347 -3.42 2.24 -9.32
N ARG A 348 -2.83 3.05 -10.20
CA ARG A 348 -2.14 4.28 -9.85
C ARG A 348 -3.03 5.46 -10.23
N VAL A 349 -3.42 6.28 -9.26
CA VAL A 349 -4.37 7.38 -9.46
C VAL A 349 -3.70 8.68 -9.79
#